data_AF-A0A6N2KTW0-F1
#
_entry.id   AF-A0A6N2KTW0-F1
#
_cell.length_a   1.000
_cell.length_b   1.000
_cell.length_c   1.000
_cell.angle_alpha   90.00
_cell.angle_beta   90.00
_cell.angle_gamma   90.00
#
_symmetry.space_group_name_H-M   'P 1'
#
loop_
_entity.id
_entity.type
_entity.pdbx_description
1 polymer ?
#
loop_
_entity_poly.entity_id
_entity_poly.type
_entity_poly.pdbx_seq_one_letter_code
_entity_poly.pdbx_strand_id
1 'polypeptide(L)'
;MAKQNFSHHPTICYRPIQPCDLEILERIHADIFPIRYESEFFQSVVHERDIVSWAAVDRSQPDGHSDELIGFVTARIVLAKETEIGDLLRYDPSKPDQTLVYILTLGVVESYRNLGIARSLIRQVIKYASSVPACRAVYLHVISYNVPAIHLYKKMSFKCIRRLQDFYLINGQHYDSFLFVYYVNGGRSPCSPLELLIAVVSYMTSGLKVPTAFPCKQSSHKLEAGCVEANGIERQQILRMTSSLPTGPLLSLYFLLLFPACLAADKAVASITYHGGPLLTGDLNLTLIWYGQFGRVHKNVIRAFVESLHYNAGANFQPQVSSWWNVIESYQEVAGKGGSPINVRVVKQVADLKYSAGKVVTGEFIQNVLQKVNTGGDPSTIPVILTARDVKMQGLCFTKCSQHGMLGGAQPYIVVGNPESECPGSCAWPFQKPDKGPLSITLNPPNGNLGADAMVIAFARALAEAVTNPYKTGFYQDKSSKANKTVEAASACWGIFGSGAFDGYTGKVRVDPDTGGGFNGHGSRGSKFLIPAVWNPKTNSCWTLL
;
A
#
# COMPACT_ATOMS: atom_id res chain seq x y z
N MET A 1 -29.17 -16.02 -36.96
CA MET A 1 -27.90 -16.08 -37.72
C MET A 1 -27.16 -17.34 -37.30
N ALA A 2 -26.71 -18.11 -38.28
CA ALA A 2 -26.12 -19.45 -38.10
C ALA A 2 -24.79 -19.39 -37.34
N LYS A 3 -24.56 -20.34 -36.44
CA LYS A 3 -23.22 -20.65 -35.91
C LYS A 3 -22.37 -21.16 -37.08
N GLN A 4 -21.50 -20.32 -37.62
CA GLN A 4 -20.45 -20.80 -38.53
C GLN A 4 -19.49 -21.69 -37.74
N ASN A 5 -19.49 -22.98 -38.05
CA ASN A 5 -18.44 -23.91 -37.67
C ASN A 5 -17.18 -23.56 -38.48
N PHE A 6 -16.24 -22.83 -37.89
CA PHE A 6 -14.90 -22.75 -38.44
C PHE A 6 -14.13 -24.00 -38.00
N SER A 7 -13.86 -24.88 -38.97
CA SER A 7 -12.85 -25.93 -38.89
C SER A 7 -11.44 -25.33 -39.02
N HIS A 8 -11.14 -24.31 -38.23
CA HIS A 8 -9.81 -23.72 -38.13
C HIS A 8 -9.17 -24.24 -36.85
N HIS A 9 -8.04 -24.93 -36.98
CA HIS A 9 -7.27 -25.42 -35.83
C HIS A 9 -6.15 -24.41 -35.57
N PRO A 10 -6.31 -23.52 -34.57
CA PRO A 10 -5.36 -22.43 -34.38
C PRO A 10 -3.99 -22.96 -33.96
N THR A 11 -2.95 -22.48 -34.62
CA THR A 11 -1.56 -22.79 -34.28
C THR A 11 -1.04 -21.77 -33.27
N ILE A 12 -1.24 -22.09 -31.99
CA ILE A 12 -0.94 -21.16 -30.89
C ILE A 12 0.56 -21.21 -30.55
N CYS A 13 1.22 -20.05 -30.60
CA CYS A 13 2.60 -19.87 -30.14
C CYS A 13 2.66 -18.93 -28.93
N TYR A 14 3.68 -19.08 -28.09
CA TYR A 14 3.90 -18.24 -26.91
C TYR A 14 5.23 -17.50 -27.03
N ARG A 15 5.22 -16.18 -26.81
CA ARG A 15 6.40 -15.31 -26.85
C ARG A 15 6.30 -14.22 -25.77
N PRO A 16 7.37 -13.48 -25.44
CA PRO A 16 7.24 -12.25 -24.65
C PRO A 16 6.32 -11.23 -25.34
N ILE A 17 5.70 -10.35 -24.57
CA ILE A 17 4.98 -9.19 -25.12
C ILE A 17 6.01 -8.19 -25.65
N GLN A 18 5.71 -7.57 -26.79
CA GLN A 18 6.59 -6.64 -27.49
C GLN A 18 5.96 -5.24 -27.61
N PRO A 19 6.75 -4.18 -27.89
CA PRO A 19 6.24 -2.83 -28.11
C PRO A 19 5.12 -2.73 -29.15
N CYS A 20 5.16 -3.56 -30.20
CA CYS A 20 4.12 -3.60 -31.23
C CYS A 20 2.77 -4.14 -30.73
N ASP A 21 2.73 -4.84 -29.59
CA ASP A 21 1.48 -5.38 -29.03
C ASP A 21 0.68 -4.33 -28.26
N LEU A 22 1.20 -3.11 -28.05
CA LEU A 22 0.64 -2.11 -27.14
C LEU A 22 -0.85 -1.83 -27.39
N GLU A 23 -1.20 -1.46 -28.62
CA GLU A 23 -2.59 -1.10 -28.98
C GLU A 23 -3.55 -2.28 -28.81
N ILE A 24 -3.12 -3.48 -29.24
CA ILE A 24 -3.92 -4.70 -29.13
C ILE A 24 -4.07 -5.11 -27.67
N LEU A 25 -3.02 -4.98 -26.87
CA LEU A 25 -3.03 -5.27 -25.44
C LEU A 25 -4.01 -4.37 -24.69
N GLU A 26 -3.99 -3.06 -24.96
CA GLU A 26 -4.94 -2.08 -24.40
C GLU A 26 -6.38 -2.41 -24.80
N ARG A 27 -6.61 -2.69 -26.08
CA ARG A 27 -7.92 -3.07 -26.62
C ARG A 27 -8.47 -4.33 -25.95
N ILE A 28 -7.69 -5.40 -25.88
CA ILE A 28 -8.15 -6.64 -25.25
C ILE A 28 -8.42 -6.43 -23.76
N HIS A 29 -7.60 -5.65 -23.04
CA HIS A 29 -7.88 -5.33 -21.64
C HIS A 29 -9.19 -4.56 -21.48
N ALA A 30 -9.43 -3.59 -22.35
CA ALA A 30 -10.65 -2.79 -22.36
C ALA A 30 -11.91 -3.62 -22.59
N ASP A 31 -11.80 -4.71 -23.36
CA ASP A 31 -12.90 -5.59 -23.72
C ASP A 31 -13.18 -6.65 -22.65
N ILE A 32 -12.15 -7.25 -22.05
CA ILE A 32 -12.31 -8.44 -21.20
C ILE A 32 -12.27 -8.15 -19.70
N PHE A 33 -11.74 -7.01 -19.27
CA PHE A 33 -11.68 -6.64 -17.86
C PHE A 33 -12.65 -5.52 -17.50
N PRO A 34 -13.38 -5.66 -16.38
CA PRO A 34 -14.24 -4.60 -15.87
C PRO A 34 -13.46 -3.46 -15.18
N ILE A 35 -12.14 -3.62 -15.00
CA ILE A 35 -11.24 -2.68 -14.35
C ILE A 35 -10.37 -2.03 -15.42
N ARG A 36 -10.24 -0.70 -15.36
CA ARG A 36 -9.38 0.06 -16.27
C ARG A 36 -7.97 0.15 -15.71
N TYR A 37 -7.01 -0.01 -16.59
CA TYR A 37 -5.59 0.14 -16.32
C TYR A 37 -5.10 1.39 -17.05
N GLU A 38 -4.14 2.11 -16.46
CA GLU A 38 -3.57 3.33 -17.04
C GLU A 38 -2.57 3.01 -18.16
N SER A 39 -2.37 3.94 -19.09
CA SER A 39 -1.40 3.78 -20.19
C SER A 39 0.01 3.46 -19.69
N GLU A 40 0.45 3.98 -18.53
CA GLU A 40 1.77 3.65 -17.98
C GLU A 40 1.92 2.16 -17.62
N PHE A 41 0.84 1.49 -17.21
CA PHE A 41 0.87 0.05 -16.96
C PHE A 41 1.21 -0.70 -18.25
N PHE A 42 0.55 -0.37 -19.36
CA PHE A 42 0.80 -1.01 -20.65
C PHE A 42 2.19 -0.69 -21.18
N GLN A 43 2.63 0.56 -21.02
CA GLN A 43 4.00 0.97 -21.34
C GLN A 43 5.04 0.18 -20.55
N SER A 44 4.80 -0.08 -19.25
CA SER A 44 5.66 -0.94 -18.44
C SER A 44 5.66 -2.40 -18.90
N VAL A 45 4.50 -2.92 -19.35
CA VAL A 45 4.37 -4.31 -19.84
C VAL A 45 5.18 -4.52 -21.12
N VAL A 46 5.05 -3.63 -22.11
CA VAL A 46 5.67 -3.81 -23.43
C VAL A 46 7.16 -3.46 -23.47
N HIS A 47 7.66 -2.72 -22.48
CA HIS A 47 9.07 -2.37 -22.31
C HIS A 47 9.78 -3.14 -21.19
N GLU A 48 9.13 -4.17 -20.62
CA GLU A 48 9.65 -5.02 -19.53
C GLU A 48 10.16 -4.24 -18.30
N ARG A 49 9.48 -3.13 -17.95
CA ARG A 49 9.83 -2.30 -16.78
C ARG A 49 9.15 -2.83 -15.53
N ASP A 50 9.89 -3.61 -14.73
CA ASP A 50 9.41 -4.25 -13.49
C ASP A 50 8.20 -5.18 -13.69
N ILE A 51 7.89 -5.57 -14.93
CA ILE A 51 6.82 -6.49 -15.29
C ILE A 51 7.39 -7.51 -16.27
N VAL A 52 7.16 -8.79 -15.96
CA VAL A 52 7.44 -9.91 -16.85
C VAL A 52 6.13 -10.34 -17.49
N SER A 53 6.14 -10.59 -18.79
CA SER A 53 4.91 -10.84 -19.52
C SER A 53 5.09 -11.88 -20.63
N TRP A 54 4.00 -12.59 -20.93
CA TRP A 54 3.96 -13.56 -22.03
C TRP A 54 2.67 -13.37 -22.82
N ALA A 55 2.81 -13.39 -24.13
CA ALA A 55 1.77 -13.38 -25.15
C ALA A 55 1.48 -14.80 -25.65
N ALA A 56 0.24 -15.02 -26.07
CA ALA A 56 -0.17 -16.10 -26.96
C ALA A 56 -0.63 -15.47 -28.28
N VAL A 57 -0.16 -16.02 -29.41
CA VAL A 57 -0.47 -15.56 -30.77
C VAL A 57 -0.95 -16.73 -31.62
N ASP A 58 -1.81 -16.48 -32.60
CA ASP A 58 -2.27 -17.48 -33.58
C ASP A 58 -1.54 -17.33 -34.91
N ARG A 59 -0.62 -18.26 -35.20
CA ARG A 59 0.17 -18.24 -36.45
C ARG A 59 -0.55 -18.75 -37.68
N SER A 60 -1.75 -19.26 -37.53
CA SER A 60 -2.51 -19.86 -38.62
C SER A 60 -3.52 -18.92 -39.28
N GLN A 61 -3.48 -17.63 -38.95
CA GLN A 61 -4.30 -16.62 -39.63
C GLN A 61 -3.72 -16.28 -41.02
N PRO A 62 -4.52 -16.41 -42.10
CA PRO A 62 -4.06 -16.24 -43.48
C PRO A 62 -3.80 -14.77 -43.88
N ASP A 63 -4.33 -13.79 -43.15
CA ASP A 63 -4.40 -12.39 -43.57
C ASP A 63 -3.27 -11.50 -43.03
N GLY A 64 -2.08 -12.05 -42.79
CA GLY A 64 -0.93 -11.29 -42.25
C GLY A 64 -1.04 -10.91 -40.76
N HIS A 65 -2.10 -11.35 -40.09
CA HIS A 65 -2.33 -11.20 -38.64
C HIS A 65 -1.79 -12.39 -37.83
N SER A 66 -0.82 -13.12 -38.39
CA SER A 66 -0.25 -14.35 -37.81
C SER A 66 0.55 -14.14 -36.51
N ASP A 67 0.72 -12.89 -36.08
CA ASP A 67 1.35 -12.52 -34.81
C ASP A 67 0.43 -11.66 -33.93
N GLU A 68 -0.88 -11.60 -34.22
CA GLU A 68 -1.83 -10.88 -33.38
C GLU A 68 -1.99 -11.55 -32.01
N LEU A 69 -1.96 -10.72 -30.97
CA LEU A 69 -2.13 -11.15 -29.58
C LEU A 69 -3.55 -11.68 -29.34
N ILE A 70 -3.67 -12.95 -28.97
CA ILE A 70 -4.95 -13.62 -28.65
C ILE A 70 -5.10 -13.96 -27.16
N GLY A 71 -4.03 -13.80 -26.38
CA GLY A 71 -4.03 -13.96 -24.94
C GLY A 71 -2.73 -13.51 -24.32
N PHE A 72 -2.74 -13.22 -23.02
CA PHE A 72 -1.57 -12.69 -22.32
C PHE A 72 -1.60 -13.03 -20.84
N VAL A 73 -0.44 -12.98 -20.20
CA VAL A 73 -0.29 -12.90 -18.75
C VAL A 73 0.79 -11.90 -18.39
N THR A 74 0.53 -11.08 -17.38
CA THR A 74 1.50 -10.12 -16.83
C THR A 74 1.77 -10.45 -15.36
N ALA A 75 3.03 -10.37 -14.96
CA ALA A 75 3.48 -10.75 -13.62
C ALA A 75 4.58 -9.80 -13.13
N ARG A 76 4.70 -9.62 -11.81
CA ARG A 76 5.78 -8.83 -11.18
C ARG A 76 6.39 -9.59 -10.02
N ILE A 77 7.71 -9.45 -9.86
CA ILE A 77 8.40 -9.91 -8.65
C ILE A 77 8.24 -8.86 -7.55
N VAL A 78 7.86 -9.30 -6.37
CA VAL A 78 7.68 -8.47 -5.17
C VAL A 78 8.41 -9.10 -3.98
N LEU A 79 8.85 -8.28 -3.03
CA LEU A 79 9.46 -8.79 -1.79
C LEU A 79 8.38 -9.34 -0.87
N ALA A 80 8.56 -10.56 -0.35
CA ALA A 80 7.55 -11.25 0.45
C ALA A 80 7.09 -10.41 1.66
N LYS A 81 8.03 -9.74 2.34
CA LYS A 81 7.77 -8.87 3.51
C LYS A 81 6.93 -7.63 3.20
N GLU A 82 6.82 -7.24 1.92
CA GLU A 82 6.09 -6.05 1.49
C GLU A 82 4.70 -6.40 0.93
N THR A 83 4.31 -7.68 0.99
CA THR A 83 3.03 -8.17 0.45
C THR A 83 2.01 -8.46 1.54
N GLU A 84 0.72 -8.37 1.19
CA GLU A 84 -0.42 -8.74 2.05
C GLU A 84 -0.51 -10.25 2.37
N ILE A 85 0.42 -11.04 1.82
CA ILE A 85 0.55 -12.47 2.05
C ILE A 85 1.88 -12.84 2.71
N GLY A 86 2.69 -11.88 3.15
CA GLY A 86 3.96 -12.12 3.84
C GLY A 86 3.80 -13.08 5.03
N ASP A 87 2.75 -12.88 5.83
CA ASP A 87 2.42 -13.71 6.99
C ASP A 87 1.92 -15.12 6.62
N LEU A 88 1.51 -15.32 5.37
CA LEU A 88 1.02 -16.59 4.82
C LEU A 88 2.15 -17.43 4.20
N LEU A 89 3.39 -16.98 4.37
CA LEU A 89 4.60 -17.70 4.03
C LEU A 89 5.35 -18.02 5.31
N ARG A 90 5.88 -19.23 5.40
CA ARG A 90 6.87 -19.54 6.43
C ARG A 90 8.15 -18.73 6.15
N TYR A 91 8.26 -17.57 6.79
CA TYR A 91 9.43 -16.72 6.70
C TYR A 91 10.63 -17.44 7.31
N ASP A 92 11.73 -17.51 6.55
CA ASP A 92 13.01 -18.00 7.05
C ASP A 92 13.81 -16.77 7.50
N PRO A 93 14.01 -16.55 8.82
CA PRO A 93 14.72 -15.39 9.34
C PRO A 93 16.16 -15.27 8.81
N SER A 94 16.74 -16.37 8.30
CA SER A 94 18.08 -16.39 7.71
C SER A 94 18.12 -15.89 6.25
N LYS A 95 16.96 -15.65 5.61
CA LYS A 95 16.84 -15.24 4.19
C LYS A 95 15.85 -14.06 4.04
N PRO A 96 16.27 -12.81 4.30
CA PRO A 96 15.38 -11.66 4.29
C PRO A 96 14.88 -11.22 2.91
N ASP A 97 15.53 -11.70 1.84
CA ASP A 97 15.26 -11.30 0.46
C ASP A 97 14.32 -12.27 -0.27
N GLN A 98 13.45 -12.99 0.47
CA GLN A 98 12.45 -13.84 -0.15
C GLN A 98 11.50 -13.01 -1.01
N THR A 99 11.22 -13.51 -2.21
CA THR A 99 10.36 -12.84 -3.19
C THR A 99 9.13 -13.69 -3.53
N LEU A 100 8.16 -13.07 -4.18
CA LEU A 100 6.96 -13.68 -4.71
C LEU A 100 6.71 -13.16 -6.12
N VAL A 101 6.00 -13.93 -6.93
CA VAL A 101 5.51 -13.50 -8.23
C VAL A 101 4.02 -13.21 -8.11
N TYR A 102 3.63 -11.96 -8.33
CA TYR A 102 2.23 -11.54 -8.38
C TYR A 102 1.75 -11.53 -9.84
N ILE A 103 0.71 -12.28 -10.18
CA ILE A 103 0.05 -12.18 -11.50
C ILE A 103 -0.90 -10.98 -11.46
N LEU A 104 -0.64 -9.97 -12.30
CA LEU A 104 -1.44 -8.75 -12.35
C LEU A 104 -2.66 -8.92 -13.26
N THR A 105 -2.45 -9.41 -14.48
CA THR A 105 -3.51 -9.64 -15.47
C THR A 105 -3.31 -10.97 -16.20
N LEU A 106 -4.42 -11.66 -16.49
CA LEU A 106 -4.45 -12.88 -17.30
C LEU A 106 -5.70 -12.84 -18.18
N GLY A 107 -5.50 -12.84 -19.50
CA GLY A 107 -6.56 -12.65 -20.47
C GLY A 107 -6.46 -13.59 -21.66
N VAL A 108 -7.60 -14.02 -22.19
CA VAL A 108 -7.70 -14.73 -23.47
C VAL A 108 -8.94 -14.20 -24.21
N VAL A 109 -8.76 -13.83 -25.47
CA VAL A 109 -9.82 -13.38 -26.37
C VAL A 109 -10.93 -14.44 -26.43
N GLU A 110 -12.18 -14.00 -26.45
CA GLU A 110 -13.35 -14.87 -26.22
C GLU A 110 -13.43 -16.07 -27.18
N SER A 111 -13.16 -15.85 -28.47
CA SER A 111 -13.14 -16.89 -29.52
C SER A 111 -12.06 -17.96 -29.32
N TYR A 112 -11.03 -17.66 -28.54
CA TYR A 112 -9.89 -18.57 -28.25
C TYR A 112 -9.96 -19.19 -26.84
N ARG A 113 -11.03 -18.95 -26.08
CA ARG A 113 -11.24 -19.56 -24.76
C ARG A 113 -11.47 -21.07 -24.90
N ASN A 114 -11.24 -21.80 -23.80
CA ASN A 114 -11.35 -23.27 -23.72
C ASN A 114 -10.36 -24.08 -24.57
N LEU A 115 -9.38 -23.43 -25.22
CA LEU A 115 -8.27 -24.09 -25.95
C LEU A 115 -7.03 -24.37 -25.08
N GLY A 116 -7.11 -24.11 -23.77
CA GLY A 116 -5.99 -24.33 -22.84
C GLY A 116 -4.93 -23.22 -22.80
N ILE A 117 -5.11 -22.11 -23.52
CA ILE A 117 -4.17 -20.98 -23.59
C ILE A 117 -3.84 -20.42 -22.21
N ALA A 118 -4.85 -20.06 -21.42
CA ALA A 118 -4.66 -19.51 -20.07
C ALA A 118 -3.86 -20.45 -19.17
N ARG A 119 -4.07 -21.77 -19.29
CA ARG A 119 -3.29 -22.79 -18.56
C ARG A 119 -1.83 -22.78 -18.98
N SER A 120 -1.54 -22.68 -20.27
CA SER A 120 -0.18 -22.61 -20.79
C SER A 120 0.54 -21.33 -20.35
N LEU A 121 -0.15 -20.18 -20.35
CA LEU A 121 0.38 -18.91 -19.86
C LEU A 121 0.72 -18.97 -18.37
N ILE A 122 -0.18 -19.47 -17.51
CA ILE A 122 0.11 -19.67 -16.08
C ILE A 122 1.30 -20.61 -15.87
N ARG A 123 1.46 -21.65 -16.69
CA ARG A 123 2.64 -22.54 -16.63
C ARG A 123 3.94 -21.80 -16.92
N GLN A 124 3.96 -20.81 -17.82
CA GLN A 124 5.14 -19.96 -18.04
C GLN A 124 5.48 -19.16 -16.79
N VAL A 125 4.47 -18.58 -16.13
CA VAL A 125 4.67 -17.86 -14.86
C VAL A 125 5.22 -18.77 -13.77
N ILE A 126 4.66 -19.98 -13.60
CA ILE A 126 5.14 -20.94 -12.60
C ILE A 126 6.58 -21.38 -12.92
N LYS A 127 6.89 -21.63 -14.20
CA LYS A 127 8.25 -21.97 -14.64
C LYS A 127 9.24 -20.84 -14.33
N TYR A 128 8.87 -19.59 -14.63
CA TYR A 128 9.65 -18.41 -14.28
C TYR A 128 9.85 -18.28 -12.77
N ALA A 129 8.78 -18.36 -11.98
CA ALA A 129 8.84 -18.31 -10.52
C ALA A 129 9.75 -19.40 -9.93
N SER A 130 9.72 -20.60 -10.51
CA SER A 130 10.58 -21.72 -10.09
C SER A 130 12.04 -21.50 -10.45
N SER A 131 12.33 -20.72 -11.50
CA SER A 131 13.70 -20.38 -11.89
C SER A 131 14.36 -19.31 -11.01
N VAL A 132 13.57 -18.56 -10.22
CA VAL A 132 14.08 -17.52 -9.31
C VAL A 132 14.33 -18.14 -7.92
N PRO A 133 15.58 -18.32 -7.46
CA PRO A 133 15.88 -19.08 -6.23
C PRO A 133 15.28 -18.50 -4.94
N ALA A 134 15.13 -17.18 -4.91
CA ALA A 134 14.54 -16.44 -3.80
C ALA A 134 13.00 -16.46 -3.79
N CYS A 135 12.37 -16.83 -4.91
CA CYS A 135 10.91 -16.82 -5.04
C CYS A 135 10.30 -17.99 -4.27
N ARG A 136 9.25 -17.73 -3.47
CA ARG A 136 8.58 -18.74 -2.64
C ARG A 136 7.15 -19.07 -3.08
N ALA A 137 6.50 -18.19 -3.82
CA ALA A 137 5.15 -18.44 -4.32
C ALA A 137 4.78 -17.56 -5.51
N VAL A 138 3.79 -18.03 -6.27
CA VAL A 138 3.00 -17.25 -7.22
C VAL A 138 1.64 -16.98 -6.58
N TYR A 139 1.15 -15.74 -6.62
CA TYR A 139 -0.18 -15.42 -6.10
C TYR A 139 -0.95 -14.45 -6.99
N LEU A 140 -2.28 -14.41 -6.79
CA LEU A 140 -3.19 -13.59 -7.57
C LEU A 140 -4.51 -13.34 -6.84
N HIS A 141 -5.23 -12.32 -7.30
CA HIS A 141 -6.61 -12.03 -6.93
C HIS A 141 -7.54 -12.40 -8.07
N VAL A 142 -8.71 -12.95 -7.74
CA VAL A 142 -9.78 -13.23 -8.71
C VAL A 142 -11.11 -12.76 -8.14
N ILE A 143 -11.85 -11.97 -8.92
CA ILE A 143 -13.17 -11.49 -8.52
C ILE A 143 -14.13 -12.66 -8.26
N SER A 144 -14.94 -12.56 -7.22
CA SER A 144 -15.69 -13.68 -6.64
C SER A 144 -16.69 -14.32 -7.61
N TYR A 145 -17.28 -13.52 -8.51
CA TYR A 145 -18.21 -14.01 -9.53
C TYR A 145 -17.51 -14.62 -10.77
N ASN A 146 -16.18 -14.55 -10.89
CA ASN A 146 -15.45 -15.14 -12.02
C ASN A 146 -15.22 -16.64 -11.81
N VAL A 147 -16.32 -17.39 -11.87
CA VAL A 147 -16.36 -18.85 -11.71
C VAL A 147 -15.40 -19.58 -12.65
N PRO A 148 -15.26 -19.22 -13.95
CA PRO A 148 -14.31 -19.87 -14.85
C PRO A 148 -12.85 -19.74 -14.40
N ALA A 149 -12.42 -18.55 -13.98
CA ALA A 149 -11.05 -18.32 -13.51
C ALA A 149 -10.78 -19.05 -12.19
N ILE A 150 -11.73 -19.04 -11.25
CA ILE A 150 -11.65 -19.79 -9.98
C ILE A 150 -11.43 -21.29 -10.24
N HIS A 151 -12.19 -21.88 -11.17
CA HIS A 151 -12.02 -23.28 -11.55
C HIS A 151 -10.67 -23.55 -12.22
N LEU A 152 -10.20 -22.64 -13.08
CA LEU A 152 -8.89 -22.73 -13.70
C LEU A 152 -7.77 -22.77 -12.65
N TYR A 153 -7.76 -21.83 -11.71
CA TYR A 153 -6.73 -21.74 -10.67
C TYR A 153 -6.73 -22.97 -9.75
N LYS A 154 -7.91 -23.43 -9.30
CA LYS A 154 -8.05 -24.67 -8.54
C LYS A 154 -7.52 -25.88 -9.30
N LYS A 155 -7.85 -26.01 -10.59
CA LYS A 155 -7.37 -27.11 -11.47
C LYS A 155 -5.86 -27.04 -11.73
N MET A 156 -5.25 -25.88 -11.53
CA MET A 156 -3.80 -25.67 -11.57
C MET A 156 -3.14 -25.73 -10.19
N SER A 157 -3.83 -26.27 -9.18
CA SER A 157 -3.34 -26.48 -7.82
C SER A 157 -3.00 -25.19 -7.06
N PHE A 158 -3.50 -24.03 -7.50
CA PHE A 158 -3.50 -22.86 -6.63
C PHE A 158 -4.47 -23.10 -5.47
N LYS A 159 -4.03 -22.78 -4.26
CA LYS A 159 -4.85 -22.85 -3.05
C LYS A 159 -5.57 -21.52 -2.84
N CYS A 160 -6.89 -21.57 -2.65
CA CYS A 160 -7.65 -20.41 -2.19
C CYS A 160 -7.34 -20.20 -0.71
N ILE A 161 -6.67 -19.10 -0.38
CA ILE A 161 -6.24 -18.84 1.00
C ILE A 161 -7.25 -18.00 1.76
N ARG A 162 -7.88 -17.02 1.08
CA ARG A 162 -8.73 -16.02 1.74
C ARG A 162 -9.75 -15.44 0.77
N ARG A 163 -10.96 -15.15 1.27
CA ARG A 163 -11.94 -14.27 0.63
C ARG A 163 -11.73 -12.87 1.18
N LEU A 164 -11.58 -11.88 0.30
CA LEU A 164 -11.44 -10.47 0.61
C LEU A 164 -12.77 -9.81 0.27
N GLN A 165 -13.48 -9.33 1.29
CA GLN A 165 -14.77 -8.66 1.11
C GLN A 165 -14.58 -7.29 0.45
N ASP A 166 -15.52 -6.92 -0.42
CA ASP A 166 -15.62 -5.59 -1.05
C ASP A 166 -14.34 -5.11 -1.77
N PHE A 167 -13.50 -6.05 -2.21
CA PHE A 167 -12.16 -5.79 -2.72
C PHE A 167 -12.12 -5.02 -4.06
N TYR A 168 -13.09 -5.28 -4.93
CA TYR A 168 -13.21 -4.60 -6.23
C TYR A 168 -14.36 -3.62 -6.22
N LEU A 169 -14.13 -2.39 -6.70
CA LEU A 169 -15.17 -1.41 -6.99
C LEU A 169 -15.30 -1.27 -8.51
N ILE A 170 -16.40 -1.77 -9.07
CA ILE A 170 -16.67 -1.76 -10.50
C ILE A 170 -18.02 -1.09 -10.72
N ASN A 171 -18.04 -0.01 -11.50
CA ASN A 171 -19.25 0.77 -11.80
C ASN A 171 -20.05 1.19 -10.54
N GLY A 172 -19.34 1.50 -9.45
CA GLY A 172 -19.96 1.90 -8.18
C GLY A 172 -20.48 0.75 -7.31
N GLN A 173 -20.31 -0.51 -7.73
CA GLN A 173 -20.68 -1.69 -6.96
C GLN A 173 -19.43 -2.41 -6.42
N HIS A 174 -19.51 -2.83 -5.16
CA HIS A 174 -18.46 -3.62 -4.51
C HIS A 174 -18.61 -5.11 -4.84
N TYR A 175 -17.47 -5.77 -5.05
CA TYR A 175 -17.38 -7.20 -5.28
C TYR A 175 -16.21 -7.81 -4.53
N ASP A 176 -16.46 -8.96 -3.92
CA ASP A 176 -15.43 -9.71 -3.22
C ASP A 176 -14.36 -10.25 -4.18
N SER A 177 -13.19 -10.58 -3.63
CA SER A 177 -12.09 -11.22 -4.32
C SER A 177 -11.64 -12.48 -3.58
N PHE A 178 -11.16 -13.48 -4.30
CA PHE A 178 -10.45 -14.61 -3.73
C PHE A 178 -8.96 -14.49 -3.98
N LEU A 179 -8.18 -14.67 -2.92
CA LEU A 179 -6.73 -14.74 -2.97
C LEU A 179 -6.29 -16.19 -3.20
N PHE A 180 -5.59 -16.42 -4.30
CA PHE A 180 -5.04 -17.72 -4.67
C PHE A 180 -3.51 -17.73 -4.60
N VAL A 181 -2.93 -18.81 -4.08
CA VAL A 181 -1.48 -18.97 -3.92
C VAL A 181 -1.02 -20.34 -4.43
N TYR A 182 0.07 -20.36 -5.19
CA TYR A 182 0.81 -21.54 -5.63
C TYR A 182 2.25 -21.47 -5.13
N TYR A 183 2.65 -22.41 -4.28
CA TYR A 183 3.97 -22.39 -3.67
C TYR A 183 5.07 -22.98 -4.59
N VAL A 184 6.26 -22.36 -4.60
CA VAL A 184 7.44 -22.81 -5.36
C VAL A 184 8.68 -22.79 -4.48
N ASN A 185 9.75 -23.48 -4.89
CA ASN A 185 11.06 -23.48 -4.24
C ASN A 185 11.02 -23.65 -2.71
N GLY A 186 10.19 -24.59 -2.23
CA GLY A 186 10.06 -24.88 -0.80
C GLY A 186 9.22 -23.89 0.00
N GLY A 187 8.55 -22.93 -0.62
CA GLY A 187 7.52 -22.11 0.01
C GLY A 187 6.39 -22.98 0.58
N ARG A 188 5.86 -22.62 1.75
CA ARG A 188 4.79 -23.35 2.44
C ARG A 188 3.89 -22.38 3.18
N SER A 189 2.62 -22.74 3.36
CA SER A 189 1.72 -22.07 4.29
C SER A 189 2.19 -22.31 5.73
N PRO A 190 1.93 -21.40 6.68
CA PRO A 190 2.08 -21.68 8.10
C PRO A 190 1.25 -22.93 8.46
N CYS A 191 1.85 -23.92 9.12
CA CYS A 191 1.10 -25.05 9.66
C CYS A 191 0.13 -24.55 10.72
N SER A 192 -1.08 -25.12 10.77
CA SER A 192 -1.93 -24.90 11.94
C SER A 192 -1.24 -25.48 13.19
N PRO A 193 -1.46 -24.94 14.40
CA PRO A 193 -0.95 -25.53 15.63
C PRO A 193 -1.32 -27.01 15.79
N LEU A 194 -2.47 -27.40 15.23
CA LEU A 194 -2.97 -28.78 15.22
C LEU A 194 -2.12 -29.71 14.35
N GLU A 195 -1.62 -29.24 13.20
CA GLU A 195 -0.72 -30.04 12.35
C GLU A 195 0.65 -30.24 12.98
N LEU A 196 1.13 -29.24 13.73
CA LEU A 196 2.37 -29.34 14.50
C LEU A 196 2.24 -30.37 15.63
N LEU A 197 1.09 -30.38 16.31
CA LEU A 197 0.72 -31.37 17.31
C LEU A 197 0.63 -32.78 16.73
N ILE A 198 0.00 -32.96 15.57
CA ILE A 198 -0.07 -34.25 14.86
C ILE A 198 1.33 -34.74 14.47
N ALA A 199 2.20 -33.85 13.99
CA ALA A 199 3.58 -34.19 13.66
C ALA A 199 4.40 -34.58 14.91
N VAL A 200 4.22 -33.89 16.03
CA VAL A 200 4.89 -34.19 17.31
C VAL A 200 4.37 -35.51 17.89
N VAL A 201 3.07 -35.74 17.88
CA VAL A 201 2.47 -37.01 18.34
C VAL A 201 2.96 -38.16 17.46
N SER A 202 2.97 -38.00 16.14
CA SER A 202 3.46 -39.03 15.21
C SER A 202 4.96 -39.29 15.33
N TYR A 203 5.75 -38.29 15.75
CA TYR A 203 7.17 -38.43 16.07
C TYR A 203 7.39 -39.17 17.40
N MET A 204 6.58 -38.86 18.42
CA MET A 204 6.64 -39.52 19.74
C MET A 204 6.20 -40.99 19.67
N THR A 205 5.32 -41.36 18.74
CA THR A 205 4.90 -42.75 18.52
C THR A 205 5.87 -43.57 17.65
N SER A 206 6.79 -42.92 16.93
CA SER A 206 7.68 -43.58 15.96
C SER A 206 9.13 -43.47 16.44
N GLY A 207 9.50 -44.33 17.39
CA GLY A 207 10.83 -44.32 18.02
C GLY A 207 12.01 -44.28 17.03
N LEU A 208 12.95 -43.38 17.32
CA LEU A 208 14.36 -43.33 16.89
C LEU A 208 14.69 -43.91 15.49
N LYS A 209 14.44 -43.14 14.42
CA LYS A 209 15.34 -43.03 13.25
C LYS A 209 15.24 -41.64 12.64
N VAL A 210 16.39 -40.98 12.45
CA VAL A 210 16.52 -39.65 11.84
C VAL A 210 16.43 -39.76 10.31
N PRO A 211 15.52 -39.01 9.64
CA PRO A 211 15.69 -38.65 8.23
C PRO A 211 16.02 -37.15 8.10
N THR A 212 16.96 -36.83 7.21
CA THR A 212 17.45 -35.46 6.91
C THR A 212 16.47 -34.58 6.13
N ALA A 213 15.21 -34.98 5.97
CA ALA A 213 14.12 -34.14 5.49
C ALA A 213 12.77 -34.78 5.83
N PHE A 214 11.85 -34.03 6.44
CA PHE A 214 10.46 -34.46 6.61
C PHE A 214 9.63 -34.07 5.38
N PRO A 215 9.08 -35.03 4.62
CA PRO A 215 8.05 -34.76 3.62
C PRO A 215 6.71 -34.62 4.34
N CYS A 216 6.05 -33.48 4.18
CA CYS A 216 4.63 -33.38 4.49
C CYS A 216 3.91 -34.19 3.40
N LYS A 217 3.56 -35.44 3.73
CA LYS A 217 2.83 -36.34 2.83
C LYS A 217 1.42 -35.77 2.65
N GLN A 218 1.08 -35.41 1.41
CA GLN A 218 -0.30 -35.10 1.01
C GLN A 218 -1.17 -36.35 1.26
N SER A 219 -2.06 -36.30 2.25
CA SER A 219 -3.17 -37.24 2.32
C SER A 219 -4.30 -36.72 1.44
N SER A 220 -4.62 -37.52 0.42
CA SER A 220 -5.75 -37.31 -0.48
C SER A 220 -7.02 -37.76 0.24
N HIS A 221 -7.55 -36.94 1.14
CA HIS A 221 -8.94 -37.09 1.59
C HIS A 221 -9.79 -35.97 1.02
N LYS A 222 -10.75 -36.36 0.16
CA LYS A 222 -11.86 -35.52 -0.32
C LYS A 222 -12.59 -34.96 0.90
N LEU A 223 -12.38 -33.68 1.17
CA LEU A 223 -13.30 -32.86 1.95
C LEU A 223 -13.55 -31.59 1.13
N GLU A 224 -14.75 -31.53 0.56
CA GLU A 224 -15.30 -30.32 -0.03
C GLU A 224 -15.45 -29.27 1.08
N ALA A 225 -14.45 -28.40 1.23
CA ALA A 225 -14.61 -27.16 1.97
C ALA A 225 -14.95 -26.06 0.96
N GLY A 226 -16.25 -25.86 0.74
CA GLY A 226 -16.76 -24.67 0.06
C GLY A 226 -16.52 -23.43 0.91
N CYS A 227 -16.14 -22.31 0.29
CA CYS A 227 -16.19 -21.01 0.94
C CYS A 227 -17.66 -20.56 0.96
N VAL A 228 -18.39 -20.81 2.05
CA VAL A 228 -19.76 -20.30 2.26
C VAL A 228 -19.87 -19.55 3.59
N GLU A 229 -20.69 -18.50 3.58
CA GLU A 229 -21.04 -17.56 4.64
C GLU A 229 -21.53 -18.24 5.93
N ALA A 230 -21.14 -17.69 7.08
CA ALA A 230 -21.82 -17.92 8.36
C ALA A 230 -22.50 -16.61 8.79
N ASN A 231 -23.80 -16.51 8.53
CA ASN A 231 -24.68 -15.51 9.13
C ASN A 231 -25.49 -16.17 10.26
N GLY A 232 -25.38 -15.61 11.47
CA GLY A 232 -26.46 -15.46 12.46
C GLY A 232 -26.97 -16.67 13.26
N ILE A 233 -26.89 -16.51 14.60
CA ILE A 233 -27.70 -17.15 15.68
C ILE A 233 -27.30 -18.62 15.97
N GLU A 234 -26.80 -19.02 17.15
CA GLU A 234 -27.55 -19.12 18.40
C GLU A 234 -26.64 -19.28 19.65
N ARG A 235 -27.18 -18.88 20.80
CA ARG A 235 -26.62 -18.92 22.15
C ARG A 235 -26.49 -20.35 22.69
N GLN A 236 -25.60 -20.50 23.68
CA GLN A 236 -25.52 -21.54 24.72
C GLN A 236 -25.02 -22.93 24.32
N GLN A 237 -23.82 -23.29 24.81
CA GLN A 237 -23.59 -24.38 25.77
C GLN A 237 -22.08 -24.63 25.92
N ILE A 238 -21.46 -24.03 26.95
CA ILE A 238 -20.19 -24.52 27.50
C ILE A 238 -20.47 -24.86 28.95
N LEU A 239 -20.70 -26.15 29.23
CA LEU A 239 -20.56 -26.69 30.56
C LEU A 239 -20.22 -28.17 30.47
N ARG A 240 -19.17 -28.53 31.22
CA ARG A 240 -18.71 -29.87 31.60
C ARG A 240 -17.85 -30.59 30.57
N MET A 241 -16.56 -30.65 30.86
CA MET A 241 -16.01 -31.83 31.53
C MET A 241 -14.61 -31.53 32.06
N THR A 242 -14.48 -31.57 33.39
CA THR A 242 -13.23 -31.65 34.13
C THR A 242 -13.16 -33.01 34.82
N SER A 243 -12.08 -33.75 34.58
CA SER A 243 -11.49 -34.80 35.45
C SER A 243 -10.25 -35.31 34.70
N SER A 244 -9.04 -35.46 35.24
CA SER A 244 -8.58 -35.58 36.62
C SER A 244 -7.05 -35.72 36.65
N LEU A 245 -6.39 -34.97 37.56
CA LEU A 245 -5.10 -35.19 38.26
C LEU A 245 -3.73 -35.23 37.50
N PRO A 246 -2.58 -35.01 38.19
CA PRO A 246 -2.35 -34.39 39.50
C PRO A 246 -1.33 -33.22 39.50
N THR A 247 -1.47 -32.38 40.52
CA THR A 247 -0.60 -31.26 40.91
C THR A 247 0.67 -31.73 41.62
N GLY A 248 1.82 -31.16 41.26
CA GLY A 248 3.05 -31.18 42.05
C GLY A 248 3.75 -29.80 41.97
N PRO A 249 3.92 -29.06 43.08
CA PRO A 249 4.35 -27.66 43.06
C PRO A 249 5.86 -27.54 43.28
N LEU A 250 6.70 -27.99 42.34
CA LEU A 250 8.16 -27.80 42.46
C LEU A 250 8.89 -27.46 41.14
N LEU A 251 8.17 -27.22 40.05
CA LEU A 251 8.77 -26.87 38.74
C LEU A 251 8.56 -25.41 38.29
N SER A 252 7.81 -24.59 39.05
CA SER A 252 7.54 -23.20 38.64
C SER A 252 8.62 -22.19 39.03
N LEU A 253 9.63 -22.56 39.83
CA LEU A 253 10.67 -21.63 40.29
C LEU A 253 11.98 -21.68 39.48
N TYR A 254 12.18 -22.68 38.61
CA TYR A 254 13.39 -22.79 37.78
C TYR A 254 13.25 -22.21 36.37
N PHE A 255 12.06 -21.73 35.99
CA PHE A 255 11.81 -21.11 34.67
C PHE A 255 11.97 -19.58 34.67
N LEU A 256 12.22 -18.96 35.83
CA LEU A 256 12.36 -17.50 35.97
C LEU A 256 13.82 -17.02 36.09
N LEU A 257 14.82 -17.92 36.02
CA LEU A 257 16.24 -17.57 36.13
C LEU A 257 17.08 -17.93 34.89
N LEU A 258 16.43 -18.27 33.76
CA LEU A 258 17.08 -18.46 32.45
C LEU A 258 16.41 -17.63 31.35
N PHE A 259 16.08 -16.37 31.67
CA PHE A 259 16.13 -15.34 30.63
C PHE A 259 17.58 -14.86 30.58
N PRO A 260 18.39 -15.26 29.58
CA PRO A 260 19.43 -14.34 29.14
C PRO A 260 18.66 -13.06 28.78
N ALA A 261 19.05 -11.96 29.41
CA ALA A 261 18.74 -10.63 28.89
C ALA A 261 19.03 -10.68 27.39
N CYS A 262 17.98 -10.75 26.58
CA CYS A 262 18.13 -10.72 25.15
C CYS A 262 18.59 -9.29 24.87
N LEU A 263 19.90 -9.13 24.77
CA LEU A 263 20.52 -7.99 24.12
C LEU A 263 19.72 -7.80 22.83
N ALA A 264 18.98 -6.71 22.78
CA ALA A 264 18.41 -6.21 21.54
C ALA A 264 19.60 -6.12 20.58
N ALA A 265 19.70 -7.08 19.67
CA ALA A 265 20.56 -6.94 18.52
C ALA A 265 19.92 -5.79 17.74
N ASP A 266 20.47 -4.59 17.91
CA ASP A 266 20.19 -3.43 17.08
C ASP A 266 20.40 -3.84 15.64
N LYS A 267 19.31 -4.25 14.98
CA LYS A 267 19.25 -4.26 13.53
C LYS A 267 19.42 -2.80 13.13
N ALA A 268 20.53 -2.48 12.46
CA ALA A 268 20.70 -1.17 11.85
C ALA A 268 19.51 -0.90 10.93
N VAL A 269 18.54 -0.11 11.41
CA VAL A 269 17.46 0.42 10.61
C VAL A 269 18.14 1.32 9.59
N ALA A 270 17.98 1.02 8.30
CA ALA A 270 18.49 1.89 7.25
C ALA A 270 17.96 3.31 7.50
N SER A 271 18.86 4.22 7.84
CA SER A 271 18.56 5.55 8.38
C SER A 271 18.24 6.55 7.27
N ILE A 272 17.44 7.57 7.57
CA ILE A 272 17.28 8.74 6.70
C ILE A 272 18.52 9.62 6.86
N THR A 273 19.33 9.68 5.81
CA THR A 273 20.59 10.43 5.80
C THR A 273 20.50 11.65 4.88
N TYR A 274 21.40 12.63 5.09
CA TYR A 274 21.52 13.81 4.24
C TYR A 274 22.46 13.52 3.06
N HIS A 275 22.02 13.87 1.85
CA HIS A 275 22.73 13.60 0.60
C HIS A 275 23.27 14.88 -0.08
N GLY A 276 23.41 15.96 0.70
CA GLY A 276 24.09 17.19 0.25
C GLY A 276 23.24 18.16 -0.57
N GLY A 277 22.00 17.82 -0.89
CA GLY A 277 21.08 18.66 -1.66
C GLY A 277 20.40 19.78 -0.86
N PRO A 278 19.73 20.73 -1.53
CA PRO A 278 19.10 21.87 -0.87
C PRO A 278 17.91 21.46 0.01
N LEU A 279 17.70 22.21 1.09
CA LEU A 279 16.48 22.18 1.91
C LEU A 279 15.68 23.47 1.70
N LEU A 280 14.39 23.48 2.04
CA LEU A 280 13.63 24.73 2.13
C LEU A 280 13.85 25.34 3.51
N THR A 281 14.28 26.60 3.56
CA THR A 281 14.63 27.31 4.80
C THR A 281 14.12 28.76 4.79
N GLY A 282 14.16 29.45 5.94
CA GLY A 282 13.73 30.84 6.05
C GLY A 282 12.21 31.03 5.95
N ASP A 283 11.76 32.02 5.19
CA ASP A 283 10.33 32.31 5.03
C ASP A 283 9.72 31.49 3.88
N LEU A 284 8.78 30.60 4.21
CA LEU A 284 8.05 29.78 3.24
C LEU A 284 6.63 30.33 3.04
N ASN A 285 6.45 31.03 1.93
CA ASN A 285 5.17 31.60 1.55
C ASN A 285 4.34 30.58 0.75
N LEU A 286 3.20 30.18 1.29
CA LEU A 286 2.28 29.22 0.67
C LEU A 286 1.16 29.93 -0.10
N THR A 287 0.92 29.47 -1.32
CA THR A 287 -0.28 29.80 -2.10
C THR A 287 -1.21 28.60 -2.10
N LEU A 288 -2.34 28.66 -1.37
CA LEU A 288 -3.31 27.57 -1.34
C LEU A 288 -4.22 27.64 -2.57
N ILE A 289 -4.31 26.55 -3.33
CA ILE A 289 -5.14 26.42 -4.52
C ILE A 289 -6.23 25.41 -4.21
N TRP A 290 -7.45 25.91 -3.99
CA TRP A 290 -8.65 25.13 -3.78
C TRP A 290 -9.21 24.67 -5.13
N TYR A 291 -8.80 23.49 -5.58
CA TYR A 291 -9.18 22.95 -6.89
C TYR A 291 -10.50 22.18 -6.80
N GLY A 292 -11.58 22.79 -7.28
CA GLY A 292 -12.95 22.29 -7.17
C GLY A 292 -13.73 22.92 -6.01
N GLN A 293 -14.85 22.29 -5.66
CA GLN A 293 -15.77 22.81 -4.65
C GLN A 293 -15.37 22.38 -3.24
N PHE A 294 -15.13 23.36 -2.36
CA PHE A 294 -14.70 23.14 -0.99
C PHE A 294 -15.64 23.80 0.03
N GLY A 295 -15.94 23.05 1.09
CA GLY A 295 -16.64 23.58 2.26
C GLY A 295 -15.77 24.54 3.08
N ARG A 296 -16.43 25.34 3.92
CA ARG A 296 -15.75 26.27 4.84
C ARG A 296 -14.86 25.53 5.85
N VAL A 297 -15.26 24.32 6.27
CA VAL A 297 -14.53 23.51 7.26
C VAL A 297 -13.13 23.14 6.75
N HIS A 298 -13.01 22.55 5.55
CA HIS A 298 -11.71 22.23 4.95
C HIS A 298 -10.78 23.45 4.88
N LYS A 299 -11.30 24.59 4.42
CA LYS A 299 -10.53 25.84 4.32
C LYS A 299 -10.07 26.38 5.66
N ASN A 300 -10.89 26.23 6.70
CA ASN A 300 -10.55 26.70 8.04
C ASN A 300 -9.52 25.80 8.72
N VAL A 301 -9.73 24.48 8.67
CA VAL A 301 -8.86 23.48 9.32
C VAL A 301 -7.45 23.52 8.73
N ILE A 302 -7.31 23.57 7.40
CA ILE A 302 -5.98 23.64 6.75
C ILE A 302 -5.23 24.93 7.09
N ARG A 303 -5.92 26.08 7.12
CA ARG A 303 -5.28 27.35 7.52
C ARG A 303 -4.90 27.35 9.00
N ALA A 304 -5.78 26.84 9.85
CA ALA A 304 -5.50 26.70 11.27
C ALA A 304 -4.29 25.78 11.53
N PHE A 305 -4.12 24.71 10.75
CA PHE A 305 -2.92 23.87 10.80
C PHE A 305 -1.64 24.67 10.49
N VAL A 306 -1.62 25.43 9.39
CA VAL A 306 -0.45 26.26 9.02
C VAL A 306 -0.16 27.32 10.09
N GLU A 307 -1.19 28.00 10.60
CA GLU A 307 -1.06 28.97 11.71
C GLU A 307 -0.51 28.30 12.98
N SER A 308 -0.75 26.99 13.18
CA SER A 308 -0.35 26.25 14.37
C SER A 308 1.11 25.78 14.36
N LEU A 309 1.79 25.80 13.20
CA LEU A 309 3.23 25.48 13.11
C LEU A 309 4.08 26.44 13.95
N HIS A 310 3.61 27.68 14.12
CA HIS A 310 4.30 28.76 14.86
C HIS A 310 3.60 29.11 16.18
N TYR A 311 2.60 28.32 16.58
CA TYR A 311 1.82 28.61 17.78
C TYR A 311 2.59 28.26 19.05
N ASN A 312 2.58 29.17 20.02
CA ASN A 312 3.20 28.94 21.33
C ASN A 312 2.26 29.41 22.45
N ALA A 313 1.65 28.46 23.15
CA ALA A 313 0.82 28.66 24.34
C ALA A 313 1.61 28.51 25.66
N GLY A 314 2.94 28.41 25.62
CA GLY A 314 3.77 28.12 26.78
C GLY A 314 3.55 26.69 27.31
N ALA A 315 3.47 26.55 28.64
CA ALA A 315 3.24 25.26 29.30
C ALA A 315 1.79 24.77 29.16
N ASN A 316 0.85 25.66 28.80
CA ASN A 316 -0.55 25.31 28.62
C ASN A 316 -0.73 24.59 27.28
N PHE A 317 -1.61 23.59 27.22
CA PHE A 317 -1.95 22.86 25.99
C PHE A 317 -0.78 22.12 25.33
N GLN A 318 0.09 21.49 26.12
CA GLN A 318 1.12 20.57 25.62
C GLN A 318 0.55 19.18 25.31
N PRO A 319 1.01 18.47 24.26
CA PRO A 319 1.99 18.91 23.28
C PRO A 319 1.37 19.79 22.18
N GLN A 320 2.18 20.68 21.60
CA GLN A 320 1.75 21.64 20.58
C GLN A 320 2.22 21.24 19.18
N VAL A 321 1.48 21.63 18.14
CA VAL A 321 1.87 21.43 16.73
C VAL A 321 3.27 22.01 16.43
N SER A 322 3.63 23.13 17.04
CA SER A 322 4.95 23.74 16.93
C SER A 322 6.09 22.84 17.44
N SER A 323 5.85 22.00 18.45
CA SER A 323 6.85 21.03 18.93
C SER A 323 7.17 19.98 17.85
N TRP A 324 6.18 19.61 17.03
CA TRP A 324 6.40 18.75 15.87
C TRP A 324 7.19 19.50 14.79
N TRP A 325 6.83 20.76 14.52
CA TRP A 325 7.54 21.60 13.56
C TRP A 325 9.03 21.78 13.90
N ASN A 326 9.37 21.95 15.19
CA ASN A 326 10.76 22.04 15.65
C ASN A 326 11.61 20.81 15.26
N VAL A 327 11.01 19.62 15.17
CA VAL A 327 11.72 18.42 14.70
C VAL A 327 12.06 18.55 13.21
N ILE A 328 11.16 19.09 12.39
CA ILE A 328 11.41 19.37 10.97
C ILE A 328 12.51 20.42 10.84
N GLU A 329 12.47 21.50 11.62
CA GLU A 329 13.49 22.56 11.59
C GLU A 329 14.88 22.03 11.96
N SER A 330 14.95 21.02 12.83
CA SER A 330 16.20 20.40 13.29
C SER A 330 17.01 19.72 12.16
N TYR A 331 16.39 19.41 11.03
CA TYR A 331 17.07 18.90 9.84
C TYR A 331 18.11 19.89 9.28
N GLN A 332 17.89 21.19 9.44
CA GLN A 332 18.84 22.22 8.98
C GLN A 332 20.18 22.11 9.72
N GLU A 333 20.13 21.86 11.04
CA GLU A 333 21.33 21.71 11.86
C GLU A 333 22.12 20.46 11.45
N VAL A 334 21.42 19.35 11.24
CA VAL A 334 22.03 18.08 10.79
C VAL A 334 22.65 18.21 9.40
N ALA A 335 22.07 19.04 8.52
CA ALA A 335 22.62 19.35 7.20
C ALA A 335 23.76 20.39 7.22
N GLY A 336 24.13 20.92 8.38
CA GLY A 336 25.13 21.99 8.49
C GLY A 336 24.67 23.33 7.91
N LYS A 337 23.36 23.57 7.82
CA LYS A 337 22.73 24.80 7.29
C LYS A 337 22.34 25.80 8.38
N GLY A 338 22.65 25.52 9.64
CA GLY A 338 22.26 26.33 10.81
C GLY A 338 20.90 25.91 11.38
N GLY A 339 20.37 26.66 12.35
CA GLY A 339 19.13 26.35 13.06
C GLY A 339 18.12 27.50 13.07
N SER A 340 18.07 28.28 11.98
CA SER A 340 17.12 29.41 11.90
C SER A 340 15.68 28.90 11.77
N PRO A 341 14.69 29.57 12.38
CA PRO A 341 13.28 29.20 12.23
C PRO A 341 12.84 29.20 10.75
N ILE A 342 11.98 28.27 10.39
CA ILE A 342 11.34 28.17 9.07
C ILE A 342 9.92 28.71 9.18
N ASN A 343 9.72 29.98 8.82
CA ASN A 343 8.42 30.65 8.98
C ASN A 343 7.48 30.31 7.80
N VAL A 344 6.50 29.45 8.05
CA VAL A 344 5.49 29.06 7.06
C VAL A 344 4.25 29.96 7.18
N ARG A 345 3.83 30.59 6.08
CA ARG A 345 2.65 31.48 6.06
C ARG A 345 1.80 31.25 4.82
N VAL A 346 0.49 31.33 4.95
CA VAL A 346 -0.40 31.40 3.79
C VAL A 346 -0.49 32.86 3.33
N VAL A 347 0.09 33.16 2.18
CA VAL A 347 0.10 34.54 1.62
C VAL A 347 -0.99 34.78 0.59
N LYS A 348 -1.46 33.71 -0.06
CA LYS A 348 -2.48 33.79 -1.10
C LYS A 348 -3.37 32.55 -1.08
N GLN A 349 -4.64 32.74 -1.44
CA GLN A 349 -5.59 31.66 -1.66
C GLN A 349 -6.29 31.88 -3.00
N VAL A 350 -6.39 30.82 -3.79
CA VAL A 350 -7.09 30.83 -5.09
C VAL A 350 -8.08 29.69 -5.12
N ALA A 351 -9.25 29.91 -5.70
CA ALA A 351 -10.24 28.86 -5.91
C ALA A 351 -10.46 28.64 -7.40
N ASP A 352 -10.37 27.39 -7.83
CA ASP A 352 -10.71 26.95 -9.17
C ASP A 352 -12.02 26.14 -9.13
N LEU A 353 -13.13 26.85 -9.12
CA LEU A 353 -14.45 26.22 -9.02
C LEU A 353 -14.90 25.52 -10.31
N LYS A 354 -14.20 25.77 -11.42
CA LYS A 354 -14.56 25.26 -12.75
C LYS A 354 -13.78 24.00 -13.12
N TYR A 355 -12.90 23.50 -12.25
CA TYR A 355 -12.06 22.35 -12.53
C TYR A 355 -11.27 22.58 -13.83
N SER A 356 -10.44 23.61 -13.89
CA SER A 356 -9.83 24.10 -15.14
C SER A 356 -8.94 23.09 -15.89
N ALA A 357 -8.58 21.98 -15.24
CA ALA A 357 -7.86 20.83 -15.80
C ALA A 357 -8.69 19.52 -15.76
N GLY A 358 -10.01 19.59 -15.53
CA GLY A 358 -10.90 18.45 -15.39
C GLY A 358 -10.92 17.83 -14.00
N LYS A 359 -11.81 16.86 -13.77
CA LYS A 359 -11.94 16.14 -12.49
C LYS A 359 -10.97 14.97 -12.34
N VAL A 360 -10.19 14.67 -13.38
CA VAL A 360 -9.09 13.71 -13.35
C VAL A 360 -7.83 14.49 -13.68
N VAL A 361 -6.96 14.67 -12.68
CA VAL A 361 -5.75 15.49 -12.75
C VAL A 361 -4.54 14.56 -12.83
N THR A 362 -3.72 14.70 -13.87
CA THR A 362 -2.46 13.96 -14.06
C THR A 362 -1.26 14.79 -13.63
N GLY A 363 -0.07 14.17 -13.54
CA GLY A 363 1.17 14.87 -13.21
C GLY A 363 1.52 15.99 -14.19
N GLU A 364 1.24 15.80 -15.49
CA GLU A 364 1.45 16.81 -16.54
C GLU A 364 0.46 17.99 -16.41
N PHE A 365 -0.74 17.76 -15.87
CA PHE A 365 -1.75 18.80 -15.68
C PHE A 365 -1.49 19.75 -14.51
N ILE A 366 -0.57 19.42 -13.59
CA ILE A 366 -0.22 20.30 -12.47
C ILE A 366 0.27 21.66 -12.99
N GLN A 367 1.09 21.68 -14.05
CA GLN A 367 1.55 22.92 -14.68
C GLN A 367 0.38 23.73 -15.25
N ASN A 368 -0.58 23.07 -15.89
CA ASN A 368 -1.76 23.70 -16.47
C ASN A 368 -2.67 24.33 -15.41
N VAL A 369 -2.88 23.64 -14.28
CA VAL A 369 -3.65 24.20 -13.15
C VAL A 369 -2.98 25.49 -12.68
N LEU A 370 -1.66 25.47 -12.46
CA LEU A 370 -0.92 26.61 -11.95
C LEU A 370 -0.90 27.80 -12.89
N GLN A 371 -0.80 27.57 -14.20
CA GLN A 371 -0.92 28.62 -15.21
C GLN A 371 -2.34 29.20 -15.24
N LYS A 372 -3.38 28.36 -15.21
CA LYS A 372 -4.79 28.79 -15.34
C LYS A 372 -5.36 29.47 -14.11
N VAL A 373 -4.87 29.15 -12.90
CA VAL A 373 -5.32 29.80 -11.66
C VAL A 373 -4.70 31.18 -11.41
N ASN A 374 -4.02 31.80 -12.40
CA ASN A 374 -3.45 33.14 -12.30
C ASN A 374 -2.62 33.34 -11.01
N THR A 375 -1.85 32.32 -10.61
CA THR A 375 -0.80 32.53 -9.58
C THR A 375 0.31 33.42 -10.12
N GLY A 376 0.35 33.67 -11.44
CA GLY A 376 1.42 34.37 -12.13
C GLY A 376 2.71 33.56 -12.20
N GLY A 377 2.66 32.28 -11.78
CA GLY A 377 3.86 31.48 -11.59
C GLY A 377 4.82 32.11 -10.59
N ASP A 378 4.32 32.86 -9.59
CA ASP A 378 5.16 33.57 -8.62
C ASP A 378 6.15 32.58 -7.97
N PRO A 379 7.43 32.62 -8.38
CA PRO A 379 8.41 31.64 -7.95
C PRO A 379 8.81 31.84 -6.49
N SER A 380 8.38 32.96 -5.86
CA SER A 380 8.60 33.25 -4.45
C SER A 380 7.62 32.53 -3.52
N THR A 381 6.62 31.83 -4.07
CA THR A 381 5.65 31.06 -3.27
C THR A 381 5.65 29.58 -3.64
N ILE A 382 5.26 28.75 -2.67
CA ILE A 382 5.05 27.31 -2.83
C ILE A 382 3.56 27.08 -3.08
N PRO A 383 3.15 26.69 -4.30
CA PRO A 383 1.77 26.31 -4.54
C PRO A 383 1.40 25.01 -3.81
N VAL A 384 0.29 25.05 -3.08
CA VAL A 384 -0.31 23.89 -2.41
C VAL A 384 -1.67 23.63 -3.06
N ILE A 385 -1.75 22.60 -3.89
CA ILE A 385 -2.97 22.22 -4.61
C ILE A 385 -3.75 21.25 -3.73
N LEU A 386 -4.91 21.71 -3.26
CA LEU A 386 -5.85 20.93 -2.47
C LEU A 386 -7.01 20.55 -3.40
N THR A 387 -7.23 19.25 -3.60
CA THR A 387 -8.26 18.74 -4.51
C THR A 387 -9.58 18.52 -3.80
N ALA A 388 -10.70 18.91 -4.41
CA ALA A 388 -12.03 18.66 -3.86
C ALA A 388 -12.34 17.15 -3.84
N ARG A 389 -13.33 16.75 -3.04
CA ARG A 389 -13.70 15.32 -2.86
C ARG A 389 -14.03 14.61 -4.17
N ASP A 390 -14.50 15.33 -5.19
CA ASP A 390 -14.92 14.77 -6.48
C ASP A 390 -13.82 14.85 -7.55
N VAL A 391 -12.56 14.99 -7.14
CA VAL A 391 -11.39 15.09 -8.02
C VAL A 391 -10.44 13.92 -7.78
N LYS A 392 -10.12 13.21 -8.87
CA LYS A 392 -9.14 12.13 -8.94
C LYS A 392 -7.78 12.68 -9.32
N MET A 393 -6.76 12.41 -8.52
CA MET A 393 -5.38 12.77 -8.85
C MET A 393 -4.58 11.51 -9.18
N GLN A 394 -4.01 11.44 -10.38
CA GLN A 394 -3.13 10.36 -10.80
C GLN A 394 -1.90 10.30 -9.87
N GLY A 395 -1.55 9.09 -9.42
CA GLY A 395 -0.44 8.86 -8.49
C GLY A 395 -0.77 9.03 -7.01
N LEU A 396 -1.92 9.63 -6.68
CA LEU A 396 -2.51 9.54 -5.34
C LEU A 396 -3.47 8.32 -5.30
N CYS A 397 -3.80 7.84 -4.10
CA CYS A 397 -4.72 6.71 -3.87
C CYS A 397 -4.25 5.29 -4.23
N PHE A 398 -2.95 5.10 -4.48
CA PHE A 398 -2.35 3.75 -4.55
C PHE A 398 -1.30 3.53 -3.46
N THR A 399 -0.32 4.43 -3.36
CA THR A 399 0.77 4.36 -2.35
C THR A 399 1.01 5.67 -1.61
N LYS A 400 0.27 6.72 -1.97
CA LYS A 400 0.44 8.10 -1.47
C LYS A 400 -0.91 8.79 -1.37
N CYS A 401 -1.06 9.66 -0.37
CA CYS A 401 -2.24 10.49 -0.13
C CYS A 401 -1.97 11.98 -0.41
N SER A 402 -0.70 12.30 -0.54
CA SER A 402 -0.16 13.59 -0.91
C SER A 402 1.18 13.37 -1.59
N GLN A 403 1.66 14.39 -2.29
CA GLN A 403 2.98 14.40 -2.88
C GLN A 403 3.55 15.82 -2.88
N HIS A 404 4.87 15.89 -2.96
CA HIS A 404 5.59 17.10 -3.30
C HIS A 404 6.47 16.85 -4.52
N GLY A 405 6.78 17.91 -5.26
CA GLY A 405 7.61 17.83 -6.46
C GLY A 405 8.09 19.19 -6.91
N MET A 406 8.68 19.22 -8.11
CA MET A 406 9.27 20.42 -8.72
C MET A 406 8.59 20.76 -10.05
N LEU A 407 8.23 22.02 -10.24
CA LEU A 407 7.74 22.59 -11.50
C LEU A 407 8.91 23.16 -12.27
N GLY A 408 9.03 22.79 -13.55
CA GLY A 408 10.13 23.23 -14.41
C GLY A 408 11.52 22.94 -13.82
N GLY A 409 11.63 21.97 -12.90
CA GLY A 409 12.86 21.64 -12.18
C GLY A 409 13.29 22.64 -11.10
N ALA A 410 12.55 23.74 -10.86
CA ALA A 410 13.01 24.85 -10.04
C ALA A 410 12.06 25.30 -8.92
N GLN A 411 10.74 25.27 -9.13
CA GLN A 411 9.78 25.70 -8.10
C GLN A 411 9.14 24.49 -7.38
N PRO A 412 9.26 24.38 -6.05
CA PRO A 412 8.61 23.30 -5.30
C PRO A 412 7.09 23.47 -5.28
N TYR A 413 6.36 22.36 -5.25
CA TYR A 413 4.90 22.34 -5.10
C TYR A 413 4.44 21.18 -4.21
N ILE A 414 3.24 21.31 -3.66
CA ILE A 414 2.57 20.26 -2.88
C ILE A 414 1.20 19.97 -3.48
N VAL A 415 0.80 18.70 -3.52
CA VAL A 415 -0.55 18.25 -3.87
C VAL A 415 -1.11 17.41 -2.73
N VAL A 416 -2.34 17.70 -2.35
CA VAL A 416 -3.09 16.99 -1.30
C VAL A 416 -4.42 16.50 -1.86
N GLY A 417 -4.62 15.19 -1.79
CA GLY A 417 -5.88 14.52 -2.14
C GLY A 417 -6.93 14.71 -1.05
N ASN A 418 -8.20 14.90 -1.42
CA ASN A 418 -9.31 14.77 -0.46
C ASN A 418 -9.82 13.31 -0.46
N PRO A 419 -9.65 12.57 0.64
CA PRO A 419 -9.97 11.16 0.66
C PRO A 419 -11.46 10.84 0.87
N GLU A 420 -12.34 11.84 1.00
CA GLU A 420 -13.78 11.61 1.27
C GLU A 420 -14.48 10.74 0.21
N SER A 421 -14.04 10.79 -1.04
CA SER A 421 -14.58 9.94 -2.10
C SER A 421 -13.50 9.15 -2.84
N GLU A 422 -12.26 9.64 -2.84
CA GLU A 422 -11.13 8.96 -3.45
C GLU A 422 -10.31 8.21 -2.39
N CYS A 423 -10.29 6.88 -2.46
CA CYS A 423 -9.57 5.99 -1.55
C CYS A 423 -9.74 6.28 -0.03
N PRO A 424 -10.99 6.40 0.48
CA PRO A 424 -11.25 6.71 1.88
C PRO A 424 -10.56 5.74 2.84
N GLY A 425 -10.57 4.43 2.59
CA GLY A 425 -9.89 3.47 3.45
C GLY A 425 -8.37 3.35 3.21
N SER A 426 -7.78 4.09 2.28
CA SER A 426 -6.31 4.15 2.16
C SER A 426 -5.74 5.46 2.71
N CYS A 427 -6.47 6.57 2.57
CA CYS A 427 -5.97 7.91 2.86
C CYS A 427 -6.72 8.67 3.96
N ALA A 428 -7.86 8.17 4.43
CA ALA A 428 -8.53 8.74 5.60
C ALA A 428 -8.29 7.96 6.89
N TRP A 429 -7.43 6.93 6.89
CA TRP A 429 -6.98 6.31 8.14
C TRP A 429 -6.20 7.33 8.98
N PRO A 430 -6.46 7.47 10.29
CA PRO A 430 -7.24 6.57 11.15
C PRO A 430 -8.71 6.99 11.38
N PHE A 431 -9.25 7.92 10.61
CA PHE A 431 -10.65 8.37 10.74
C PHE A 431 -11.66 7.49 9.99
N GLN A 432 -11.16 6.70 9.04
CA GLN A 432 -11.91 5.70 8.30
C GLN A 432 -11.24 4.34 8.50
N LYS A 433 -12.05 3.28 8.56
CA LYS A 433 -11.56 1.90 8.57
C LYS A 433 -10.74 1.68 7.29
N PRO A 434 -9.54 1.09 7.38
CA PRO A 434 -8.75 0.94 6.18
C PRO A 434 -9.34 -0.13 5.25
N ASP A 435 -9.21 0.07 3.94
CA ASP A 435 -9.75 -0.85 2.92
C ASP A 435 -9.01 -2.21 2.97
N LYS A 436 -7.75 -2.18 3.38
CA LYS A 436 -6.83 -3.32 3.48
C LYS A 436 -5.94 -3.17 4.72
N GLY A 437 -5.47 -4.29 5.27
CA GLY A 437 -4.60 -4.30 6.44
C GLY A 437 -5.27 -4.86 7.70
N PRO A 438 -4.59 -4.83 8.85
CA PRO A 438 -5.13 -5.37 10.10
C PRO A 438 -6.37 -4.59 10.57
N LEU A 439 -7.23 -5.28 11.32
CA LEU A 439 -8.35 -4.66 12.03
C LEU A 439 -7.82 -3.47 12.83
N SER A 440 -8.31 -2.28 12.49
CA SER A 440 -7.83 -1.03 13.04
C SER A 440 -8.91 -0.33 13.85
N ILE A 441 -8.50 0.35 14.91
CA ILE A 441 -9.38 1.24 15.67
C ILE A 441 -9.51 2.55 14.88
N THR A 442 -10.75 2.94 14.58
CA THR A 442 -11.03 4.23 13.95
C THR A 442 -11.16 5.31 15.02
N LEU A 443 -10.49 6.43 14.81
CA LEU A 443 -10.62 7.63 15.63
C LEU A 443 -11.72 8.53 15.07
N ASN A 444 -12.38 9.31 15.91
CA ASN A 444 -13.21 10.39 15.41
C ASN A 444 -12.30 11.54 14.93
N PRO A 445 -12.63 12.21 13.81
CA PRO A 445 -11.89 13.37 13.33
C PRO A 445 -11.88 14.50 14.38
N PRO A 446 -10.72 15.09 14.73
CA PRO A 446 -10.62 16.09 15.79
C PRO A 446 -11.34 17.41 15.48
N ASN A 447 -11.58 17.73 14.20
CA ASN A 447 -12.35 18.90 13.79
C ASN A 447 -13.75 18.52 13.24
N GLY A 448 -14.17 17.27 13.48
CA GLY A 448 -15.50 16.78 13.10
C GLY A 448 -15.72 16.60 11.60
N ASN A 449 -14.68 16.69 10.77
CA ASN A 449 -14.79 16.49 9.33
C ASN A 449 -13.66 15.58 8.81
N LEU A 450 -14.05 14.36 8.41
CA LEU A 450 -13.15 13.31 7.96
C LEU A 450 -12.19 13.78 6.85
N GLY A 451 -12.69 14.46 5.82
CA GLY A 451 -11.84 14.93 4.72
C GLY A 451 -10.85 15.98 5.15
N ALA A 452 -11.30 17.01 5.87
CA ALA A 452 -10.44 18.08 6.34
C ALA A 452 -9.33 17.58 7.27
N ASP A 453 -9.68 16.71 8.21
CA ASP A 453 -8.73 16.14 9.18
C ASP A 453 -7.74 15.16 8.52
N ALA A 454 -8.20 14.32 7.60
CA ALA A 454 -7.31 13.45 6.82
C ALA A 454 -6.39 14.25 5.88
N MET A 455 -6.90 15.32 5.28
CA MET A 455 -6.09 16.23 4.47
C MET A 455 -5.00 16.92 5.29
N VAL A 456 -5.21 17.21 6.57
CA VAL A 456 -4.15 17.71 7.46
C VAL A 456 -3.03 16.70 7.62
N ILE A 457 -3.34 15.41 7.85
CA ILE A 457 -2.32 14.35 7.95
C ILE A 457 -1.49 14.29 6.65
N ALA A 458 -2.18 14.27 5.51
CA ALA A 458 -1.54 14.21 4.20
C ALA A 458 -0.72 15.47 3.91
N PHE A 459 -1.22 16.65 4.28
CA PHE A 459 -0.51 17.91 4.08
C PHE A 459 0.72 18.04 4.98
N ALA A 460 0.60 17.70 6.27
CA ALA A 460 1.73 17.69 7.21
C ALA A 460 2.87 16.81 6.70
N ARG A 461 2.54 15.61 6.23
CA ARG A 461 3.50 14.70 5.60
C ARG A 461 4.22 15.34 4.42
N ALA A 462 3.47 15.83 3.44
CA ALA A 462 4.06 16.38 2.21
C ALA A 462 4.85 17.66 2.48
N LEU A 463 4.42 18.48 3.45
CA LEU A 463 5.15 19.67 3.86
C LEU A 463 6.49 19.31 4.51
N ALA A 464 6.52 18.34 5.44
CA ALA A 464 7.76 17.87 6.04
C ALA A 464 8.72 17.34 4.97
N GLU A 465 8.24 16.49 4.06
CA GLU A 465 9.07 15.92 2.99
C GLU A 465 9.55 16.98 1.98
N ALA A 466 8.70 17.97 1.64
CA ALA A 466 9.08 19.08 0.77
C ALA A 466 10.15 19.97 1.40
N VAL A 467 10.11 20.16 2.72
CA VAL A 467 11.12 20.96 3.43
C VAL A 467 12.46 20.21 3.51
N THR A 468 12.41 18.92 3.87
CA THR A 468 13.63 18.13 4.10
C THR A 468 14.25 17.56 2.82
N ASN A 469 13.50 17.47 1.72
CA ASN A 469 13.97 16.83 0.49
C ASN A 469 13.34 17.39 -0.81
N PRO A 470 13.26 18.72 -0.99
CA PRO A 470 12.51 19.33 -2.11
C PRO A 470 12.94 18.82 -3.49
N TYR A 471 14.24 18.65 -3.70
CA TYR A 471 14.84 18.26 -4.98
C TYR A 471 15.16 16.75 -5.07
N LYS A 472 14.69 15.94 -4.11
CA LYS A 472 15.04 14.51 -4.01
C LYS A 472 16.53 14.23 -3.82
N THR A 473 17.28 15.22 -3.32
CA THR A 473 18.72 15.18 -3.04
C THR A 473 19.08 15.61 -1.60
N GLY A 474 18.08 15.94 -0.77
CA GLY A 474 18.24 16.34 0.63
C GLY A 474 18.27 15.10 1.54
N PHE A 475 17.23 14.91 2.35
CA PHE A 475 17.14 13.77 3.27
C PHE A 475 16.31 12.62 2.72
N TYR A 476 16.93 11.45 2.56
CA TYR A 476 16.25 10.21 2.20
C TYR A 476 17.06 8.98 2.61
N GLN A 477 16.40 7.82 2.58
CA GLN A 477 17.05 6.53 2.85
C GLN A 477 17.92 6.11 1.66
N ASP A 478 19.23 5.96 1.88
CA ASP A 478 20.15 5.48 0.84
C ASP A 478 19.80 4.03 0.45
N LYS A 479 19.74 3.76 -0.86
CA LYS A 479 19.41 2.44 -1.40
C LYS A 479 20.61 1.88 -2.13
N SER A 480 21.37 1.04 -1.44
CA SER A 480 22.32 0.11 -2.08
C SER A 480 21.61 -1.02 -2.87
N SER A 481 20.28 -1.07 -2.92
CA SER A 481 19.54 -2.07 -3.71
C SER A 481 18.27 -1.50 -4.39
N LYS A 482 18.28 -1.70 -5.72
CA LYS A 482 17.31 -1.36 -6.77
C LYS A 482 15.82 -1.54 -6.41
N ALA A 483 15.19 -0.50 -5.86
CA ALA A 483 13.75 -0.27 -5.98
C ALA A 483 13.47 1.25 -5.95
N ASN A 484 12.88 1.80 -7.01
CA ASN A 484 12.60 3.23 -7.27
C ASN A 484 11.61 3.94 -6.30
N LYS A 485 11.59 3.59 -5.01
CA LYS A 485 10.75 4.23 -3.98
C LYS A 485 11.60 4.97 -2.95
N THR A 486 11.80 6.27 -3.10
CA THR A 486 12.49 7.10 -2.10
C THR A 486 11.71 7.10 -0.80
N VAL A 487 12.35 6.71 0.31
CA VAL A 487 11.80 6.85 1.67
C VAL A 487 12.38 8.14 2.24
N GLU A 488 11.51 9.08 2.56
CA GLU A 488 11.75 10.43 3.10
C GLU A 488 11.31 10.54 4.57
N ALA A 489 11.58 11.68 5.21
CA ALA A 489 11.41 11.95 6.63
C ALA A 489 10.08 11.47 7.24
N ALA A 490 8.94 11.84 6.64
CA ALA A 490 7.63 11.44 7.15
C ALA A 490 7.22 10.04 6.65
N SER A 491 7.68 9.62 5.47
CA SER A 491 7.41 8.28 4.95
C SER A 491 8.07 7.13 5.69
N ALA A 492 9.21 7.38 6.34
CA ALA A 492 9.85 6.42 7.22
C ALA A 492 8.96 6.05 8.42
N CYS A 493 8.05 6.95 8.81
CA CYS A 493 7.22 6.82 10.01
C CYS A 493 5.74 6.66 9.69
N TRP A 494 5.45 5.99 8.57
CA TRP A 494 4.07 5.70 8.15
C TRP A 494 3.27 5.02 9.26
N GLY A 495 2.06 5.49 9.50
CA GLY A 495 1.13 4.85 10.43
C GLY A 495 1.32 5.21 11.92
N ILE A 496 2.40 5.93 12.27
CA ILE A 496 2.71 6.27 13.66
C ILE A 496 2.15 7.64 13.99
N PHE A 497 1.25 7.72 14.97
CA PHE A 497 0.70 8.97 15.50
C PHE A 497 0.97 9.16 17.01
N GLY A 498 1.36 8.11 17.71
CA GLY A 498 1.63 8.13 19.14
C GLY A 498 2.58 7.01 19.55
N SER A 499 3.11 7.12 20.77
CA SER A 499 3.97 6.10 21.35
C SER A 499 3.29 4.73 21.39
N GLY A 500 4.04 3.68 21.05
CA GLY A 500 3.54 2.30 20.98
C GLY A 500 2.67 1.97 19.76
N ALA A 501 2.70 2.78 18.71
CA ALA A 501 2.03 2.47 17.44
C ALA A 501 2.55 1.16 16.82
N PHE A 502 1.67 0.45 16.12
CA PHE A 502 1.95 -0.73 15.31
C PHE A 502 0.85 -0.86 14.24
N ASP A 503 0.94 -1.83 13.34
CA ASP A 503 0.01 -1.92 12.23
C ASP A 503 -1.46 -2.03 12.71
N GLY A 504 -2.28 -1.05 12.31
CA GLY A 504 -3.69 -0.92 12.67
C GLY A 504 -3.96 -0.22 14.01
N TYR A 505 -2.92 0.17 14.75
CA TYR A 505 -3.02 0.96 15.98
C TYR A 505 -2.19 2.23 15.86
N THR A 506 -2.86 3.38 16.03
CA THR A 506 -2.26 4.71 15.88
C THR A 506 -1.15 5.03 16.90
N GLY A 507 -1.01 4.21 17.94
CA GLY A 507 -0.31 4.59 19.16
C GLY A 507 -1.21 5.39 20.08
N LYS A 508 -0.65 5.80 21.23
CA LYS A 508 -1.38 6.59 22.22
C LYS A 508 -1.70 7.98 21.66
N VAL A 509 -2.99 8.27 21.55
CA VAL A 509 -3.53 9.59 21.19
C VAL A 509 -4.41 10.11 22.31
N ARG A 510 -4.67 11.41 22.36
CA ARG A 510 -5.66 12.00 23.25
C ARG A 510 -7.02 11.98 22.59
N VAL A 511 -8.06 11.95 23.42
CA VAL A 511 -9.45 12.06 23.00
C VAL A 511 -10.03 13.31 23.62
N ASP A 512 -10.64 14.15 22.79
CA ASP A 512 -11.37 15.32 23.24
C ASP A 512 -12.67 14.89 23.94
N PRO A 513 -12.90 15.23 25.22
CA PRO A 513 -14.11 14.82 25.93
C PRO A 513 -15.39 15.39 25.31
N ASP A 514 -15.33 16.56 24.68
CA ASP A 514 -16.52 17.23 24.14
C ASP A 514 -16.94 16.69 22.78
N THR A 515 -15.95 16.36 21.93
CA THR A 515 -16.18 15.96 20.53
C THR A 515 -15.93 14.48 20.28
N GLY A 516 -15.26 13.79 21.20
CA GLY A 516 -14.72 12.43 21.01
C GLY A 516 -13.57 12.36 20.01
N GLY A 517 -13.08 13.49 19.50
CA GLY A 517 -12.05 13.58 18.47
C GLY A 517 -10.68 13.12 18.95
N GLY A 518 -10.02 12.26 18.17
CA GLY A 518 -8.66 11.77 18.44
C GLY A 518 -7.60 12.77 17.95
N PHE A 519 -6.69 13.20 18.82
CA PHE A 519 -5.67 14.19 18.48
C PHE A 519 -4.35 13.93 19.22
N ASN A 520 -3.24 14.46 18.70
CA ASN A 520 -1.94 14.40 19.34
C ASN A 520 -1.23 15.76 19.43
N GLY A 521 -1.79 16.83 18.86
CA GLY A 521 -1.22 18.18 18.94
C GLY A 521 -2.29 19.27 19.10
N HIS A 522 -2.03 20.20 20.00
CA HIS A 522 -2.82 21.43 20.14
C HIS A 522 -2.27 22.51 19.21
N GLY A 523 -3.18 23.22 18.56
CA GLY A 523 -2.87 24.34 17.69
C GLY A 523 -3.48 25.66 18.16
N SER A 524 -3.36 26.66 17.30
CA SER A 524 -3.89 27.99 17.57
C SER A 524 -5.42 27.99 17.71
N ARG A 525 -5.95 28.94 18.49
CA ARG A 525 -7.40 29.16 18.70
C ARG A 525 -8.16 27.91 19.19
N GLY A 526 -7.49 27.05 19.97
CA GLY A 526 -8.10 25.84 20.52
C GLY A 526 -8.26 24.69 19.51
N SER A 527 -7.70 24.83 18.31
CA SER A 527 -7.75 23.77 17.29
C SER A 527 -6.96 22.55 17.76
N LYS A 528 -7.44 21.35 17.41
CA LYS A 528 -6.79 20.08 17.74
C LYS A 528 -6.48 19.34 16.44
N PHE A 529 -5.31 18.72 16.36
CA PHE A 529 -4.86 18.03 15.16
C PHE A 529 -4.29 16.66 15.50
N LEU A 530 -4.49 15.73 14.57
CA LEU A 530 -3.72 14.50 14.51
C LEU A 530 -2.66 14.65 13.42
N ILE A 531 -1.39 14.57 13.80
CA ILE A 531 -0.25 14.83 12.91
C ILE A 531 0.66 13.60 12.92
N PRO A 532 1.13 13.11 11.76
CA PRO A 532 1.96 11.91 11.70
C PRO A 532 3.32 12.12 12.36
N ALA A 533 3.91 11.03 12.86
CA ALA A 533 5.30 11.02 13.26
C ALA A 533 6.23 11.36 12.09
N VAL A 534 7.40 11.88 12.42
CA VAL A 534 8.49 12.15 11.47
C VAL A 534 9.76 11.52 11.98
N TRP A 535 10.65 11.12 11.07
CA TRP A 535 11.98 10.68 11.45
C TRP A 535 12.68 11.83 12.17
N ASN A 536 13.25 11.57 13.33
CA ASN A 536 14.07 12.55 14.03
C ASN A 536 15.54 12.24 13.71
N PRO A 537 16.23 13.14 12.96
CA PRO A 537 17.59 12.88 12.50
C PRO A 537 18.61 12.95 13.65
N LYS A 538 18.25 13.51 14.80
CA LYS A 538 19.12 13.55 16.00
C LYS A 538 19.07 12.24 16.79
N THR A 539 17.91 11.57 16.83
CA THR A 539 17.72 10.32 17.59
C THR A 539 17.73 9.07 16.72
N ASN A 540 17.72 9.22 15.39
CA ASN A 540 17.61 8.12 14.42
C ASN A 540 16.41 7.21 14.70
N SER A 541 15.25 7.82 14.98
CA SER A 541 14.01 7.09 15.25
C SER A 541 12.79 7.92 14.86
N CYS A 542 11.65 7.26 14.67
CA CYS A 542 10.38 7.96 14.48
C CYS A 542 9.96 8.67 15.76
N TRP A 543 9.73 9.98 15.66
CA TRP A 543 9.31 10.83 16.76
C TRP A 543 7.87 11.30 16.56
N THR A 544 7.13 11.36 17.66
CA THR A 544 5.75 11.83 17.72
C THR A 544 5.57 12.70 18.96
N LEU A 545 4.48 13.47 18.99
CA LEU A 545 4.13 14.39 20.08
C LEU A 545 3.76 13.69 21.40
N LEU A 546 3.39 12.40 21.38
CA LEU A 546 2.86 11.64 22.53
C LEU A 546 3.51 10.28 22.74
#